data_AF-A0A7V6IK91-F1
#
_entry.id   AF-A0A7V6IK91-F1
#
_cell.length_a   1.000
_cell.length_b   1.000
_cell.length_c   1.000
_cell.angle_alpha   90.00
_cell.angle_beta   90.00
_cell.angle_gamma   90.00
#
_symmetry.space_group_name_H-M   'P 1'
#
loop_
_entity.id
_entity.type
_entity.pdbx_description
1 polymer ?
#
loop_
_entity_poly.entity_id
_entity_poly.type
_entity_poly.pdbx_seq_one_letter_code
_entity_poly.pdbx_strand_id
1 'polypeptide(L)'
;MKTTYYFNLIIAFLVFLIGFLTFDIKTSSDYEGFSGSFYSSGEDYWGNTETTRLVPGDSFMLSSKQLLDFSSERSSATTPPAYQSSAFDYCLGSARLIGEPGMLKEDIELTISGLMSEELPPLEMGMVNVTGDYAAYRMLPHGLLFNGDIRIILPYDTTLLPVGFSVEDIHTYYYNEQHRQWQEIERDSIDMDNKLIISRVNHFTDFINAILKTPEMPETQAYTPTTMNDIKVANPLASLNLISPPSPNNKGTANLSYQLDIPSGRQGMNPALTLSYSSDGGNGWMGLGWDISIPSITIDTRWGVPQYRSDKESEIYLMNGEQLATKDPLTGRYNPLPHRAAWVARDTSGAVRYYPRTEGAFQKIIRHGTSPKNYWWEVIDKTGMRYYYGKKLGIDSLDISAVLCDKNGNIAKWGLTEMRDGFDNFVYYRYDVSNLHANNKYFYIREITYTGHDTTEGAYRIEFIRYNRDFLGFSDVTTNGRLGFLEVNDQLLTEVNIFYQDTIFRGYNFCYEVGAYG
;
A
#
# COMPACT_ATOMS: atom_id res chain seq x y z
N MET A 1 -3.22 41.51 -12.55
CA MET A 1 -2.26 40.40 -12.72
C MET A 1 -2.48 39.41 -11.59
N LYS A 2 -2.84 38.16 -11.89
CA LYS A 2 -2.83 37.05 -10.91
C LYS A 2 -1.70 36.11 -11.32
N THR A 3 -0.83 35.77 -10.38
CA THR A 3 0.33 34.92 -10.62
C THR A 3 -0.10 33.45 -10.59
N THR A 4 -0.10 32.80 -11.75
CA THR A 4 -0.27 31.35 -11.84
C THR A 4 1.05 30.68 -11.47
N TYR A 5 1.06 29.86 -10.42
CA TYR A 5 2.22 29.07 -10.05
C TYR A 5 2.19 27.74 -10.80
N TYR A 6 3.18 27.52 -11.68
CA TYR A 6 3.40 26.26 -12.36
C TYR A 6 4.37 25.41 -11.54
N PHE A 7 3.99 24.17 -11.23
CA PHE A 7 4.87 23.18 -10.63
C PHE A 7 5.22 22.13 -11.69
N ASN A 8 6.47 22.13 -12.15
CA ASN A 8 7.01 21.10 -13.04
C ASN A 8 7.70 20.03 -12.18
N LEU A 9 7.20 18.81 -12.21
CA LEU A 9 7.88 17.65 -11.64
C LEU A 9 8.73 17.00 -12.74
N ILE A 10 10.05 17.19 -12.68
CA ILE A 10 10.99 16.51 -13.57
C ILE A 10 11.43 15.21 -12.89
N ILE A 11 11.03 14.07 -13.47
CA ILE A 11 11.51 12.75 -13.04
C ILE A 11 12.79 12.46 -13.83
N ALA A 12 13.93 12.54 -13.17
CA ALA A 12 15.22 12.14 -13.73
C ALA A 12 15.72 10.89 -13.01
N PHE A 13 15.93 9.80 -13.75
CA PHE A 13 16.49 8.56 -13.20
C PHE A 13 17.94 8.34 -13.66
N LEU A 14 18.82 8.10 -12.71
CA LEU A 14 20.24 7.82 -12.96
C LEU A 14 20.43 6.30 -13.04
N VAL A 15 20.63 5.76 -14.25
CA VAL A 15 20.92 4.34 -14.44
C VAL A 15 22.41 4.09 -14.22
N PHE A 16 22.76 3.44 -13.10
CA PHE A 16 24.13 2.95 -12.87
C PHE A 16 24.39 1.73 -13.75
N LEU A 17 25.16 1.91 -14.82
CA LEU A 17 25.75 0.80 -15.58
C LEU A 17 27.25 0.71 -15.25
N ILE A 18 27.70 -0.45 -14.78
CA ILE A 18 29.12 -0.71 -14.51
C ILE A 18 29.85 -0.84 -15.86
N GLY A 19 30.81 0.05 -16.11
CA GLY A 19 31.67 0.01 -17.29
C GLY A 19 32.95 0.79 -17.05
N PHE A 20 34.09 0.09 -17.08
CA PHE A 20 35.41 0.72 -17.00
C PHE A 20 35.65 1.64 -18.20
N LEU A 21 35.85 2.93 -17.94
CA LEU A 21 36.41 3.88 -18.91
C LEU A 21 37.17 4.97 -18.16
N THR A 22 38.50 4.87 -18.16
CA THR A 22 39.41 5.93 -17.72
C THR A 22 39.23 7.18 -18.57
N PHE A 23 38.96 8.31 -17.93
CA PHE A 23 39.15 9.64 -18.52
C PHE A 23 40.04 10.49 -17.63
N ASP A 24 41.14 10.95 -18.22
CA ASP A 24 42.12 11.84 -17.63
C ASP A 24 41.62 13.29 -17.79
N ILE A 25 41.42 14.01 -16.68
CA ILE A 25 41.04 15.44 -16.69
C ILE A 25 42.03 16.20 -15.82
N LYS A 26 42.94 16.92 -16.49
CA LYS A 26 43.77 17.96 -15.88
C LYS A 26 42.89 19.13 -15.44
N THR A 27 43.00 19.50 -14.17
CA THR A 27 42.67 20.85 -13.69
C THR A 27 43.84 21.39 -12.88
N SER A 28 44.45 22.46 -13.38
CA SER A 28 45.53 23.21 -12.71
C SER A 28 44.98 24.46 -12.03
N SER A 29 45.30 24.66 -10.76
CA SER A 29 45.57 26.00 -10.19
C SER A 29 46.07 25.88 -8.75
N ASP A 30 47.38 26.08 -8.60
CA ASP A 30 48.15 26.66 -7.49
C ASP A 30 47.30 27.40 -6.41
N TYR A 31 47.58 27.34 -5.11
CA TYR A 31 48.84 27.79 -4.46
C TYR A 31 48.99 27.24 -3.02
N GLU A 32 50.24 27.22 -2.52
CA GLU A 32 50.76 27.16 -1.11
C GLU A 32 49.85 26.72 0.06
N GLY A 33 50.26 25.87 1.01
CA GLY A 33 51.58 25.30 1.29
C GLY A 33 52.04 25.58 2.74
N PHE A 34 52.01 24.57 3.62
CA PHE A 34 52.99 24.45 4.71
C PHE A 34 53.13 23.00 5.17
N SER A 35 54.37 22.60 5.46
CA SER A 35 54.79 21.22 5.70
C SER A 35 54.98 20.90 7.19
N GLY A 36 54.73 19.64 7.56
CA GLY A 36 55.00 19.10 8.88
C GLY A 36 54.85 17.59 8.89
N SER A 37 55.90 16.87 8.51
CA SER A 37 55.90 15.41 8.34
C SER A 37 56.60 14.68 9.48
N PHE A 38 56.07 13.52 9.88
CA PHE A 38 56.85 12.44 10.53
C PHE A 38 56.35 11.06 10.08
N TYR A 39 57.31 10.18 9.78
CA TYR A 39 57.17 8.73 9.49
C TYR A 39 56.86 7.96 10.80
N SER A 40 56.43 6.67 10.87
CA SER A 40 56.11 5.57 9.92
C SER A 40 54.91 4.76 10.51
N SER A 41 54.35 3.66 9.99
CA SER A 41 54.69 2.68 8.92
C SER A 41 53.45 2.45 7.99
N GLY A 42 53.22 1.40 7.18
CA GLY A 42 53.80 0.06 6.92
C GLY A 42 53.05 -1.06 7.67
N GLU A 43 52.32 -2.01 7.06
CA GLU A 43 52.18 -2.38 5.64
C GLU A 43 50.76 -2.91 5.30
N ASP A 44 50.43 -2.98 4.00
CA ASP A 44 49.20 -3.58 3.45
C ASP A 44 49.11 -5.10 3.63
N TYR A 45 47.89 -5.65 3.62
CA TYR A 45 47.65 -7.03 3.17
C TYR A 45 46.36 -7.15 2.34
N TRP A 46 46.50 -7.69 1.12
CA TRP A 46 45.39 -8.15 0.28
C TRP A 46 45.23 -9.67 0.36
N GLY A 47 43.97 -10.11 0.48
CA GLY A 47 43.48 -11.38 -0.08
C GLY A 47 43.75 -12.68 0.70
N ASN A 48 42.69 -13.25 1.31
CA ASN A 48 41.95 -14.35 0.66
C ASN A 48 40.71 -14.78 1.48
N THR A 49 39.77 -15.44 0.80
CA THR A 49 38.46 -15.88 1.30
C THR A 49 38.52 -17.10 2.23
N GLU A 50 37.80 -17.05 3.35
CA GLU A 50 37.06 -18.20 3.89
C GLU A 50 35.67 -17.76 4.38
N THR A 51 34.72 -18.69 4.40
CA THR A 51 33.30 -18.44 4.67
C THR A 51 32.84 -19.17 5.93
N THR A 52 32.56 -18.46 7.03
CA THR A 52 31.79 -19.04 8.15
C THR A 52 30.88 -18.02 8.85
N ARG A 53 29.80 -18.52 9.46
CA ARG A 53 28.61 -17.79 9.95
C ARG A 53 28.81 -16.97 11.23
N LEU A 54 27.87 -16.02 11.42
CA LEU A 54 27.50 -15.30 12.65
C LEU A 54 27.23 -16.22 13.87
N VAL A 55 27.55 -15.74 15.08
CA VAL A 55 26.61 -15.50 16.22
C VAL A 55 27.21 -14.41 17.14
N PRO A 56 26.46 -13.40 17.65
CA PRO A 56 26.92 -12.48 18.70
C PRO A 56 26.71 -13.07 20.11
N GLY A 57 27.68 -12.86 21.02
CA GLY A 57 27.55 -13.30 22.41
C GLY A 57 28.76 -12.92 23.26
N ASP A 58 28.79 -11.68 23.75
CA ASP A 58 29.79 -11.21 24.70
C ASP A 58 29.29 -11.44 26.13
N SER A 59 29.73 -12.53 26.75
CA SER A 59 29.54 -12.80 28.18
C SER A 59 30.73 -12.29 28.99
N PHE A 60 30.49 -11.40 29.95
CA PHE A 60 31.51 -10.85 30.85
C PHE A 60 31.32 -11.32 32.29
N MET A 61 32.35 -11.97 32.84
CA MET A 61 32.37 -12.53 34.19
C MET A 61 32.92 -11.53 35.22
N LEU A 62 32.34 -11.52 36.43
CA LEU A 62 32.99 -11.00 37.63
C LEU A 62 32.84 -12.01 38.78
N SER A 63 33.97 -12.42 39.36
CA SER A 63 34.00 -13.23 40.58
C SER A 63 34.42 -12.37 41.78
N SER A 64 33.96 -12.72 42.98
CA SER A 64 34.52 -12.15 44.21
C SER A 64 34.70 -13.19 45.31
N LYS A 65 35.96 -13.56 45.58
CA LYS A 65 36.65 -13.47 46.89
C LYS A 65 37.94 -14.30 46.91
N GLN A 66 38.96 -13.77 47.59
CA GLN A 66 40.18 -14.51 47.96
C GLN A 66 40.12 -14.95 49.44
N LEU A 67 40.48 -16.22 49.66
CA LEU A 67 41.29 -16.78 50.75
C LEU A 67 41.27 -16.13 52.16
N LEU A 68 40.89 -16.93 53.19
CA LEU A 68 41.88 -17.53 54.11
C LEU A 68 41.25 -18.55 55.10
N ASP A 69 42.14 -19.28 55.77
CA ASP A 69 41.94 -20.55 56.48
C ASP A 69 41.51 -20.39 57.96
N PHE A 70 40.77 -21.37 58.53
CA PHE A 70 41.05 -21.98 59.85
C PHE A 70 40.07 -23.12 60.19
N SER A 71 40.56 -24.09 60.96
CA SER A 71 39.92 -25.36 61.29
C SER A 71 38.93 -25.34 62.46
N SER A 72 37.94 -26.26 62.39
CA SER A 72 37.23 -26.91 63.51
C SER A 72 36.57 -26.05 64.60
N GLU A 73 35.23 -26.04 64.61
CA GLU A 73 34.48 -26.73 65.67
C GLU A 73 33.01 -26.99 65.27
N ARG A 74 32.34 -27.91 65.99
CA ARG A 74 31.04 -28.48 65.63
C ARG A 74 30.00 -28.04 66.67
N SER A 75 28.99 -27.24 66.28
CA SER A 75 27.60 -27.30 66.80
C SER A 75 26.80 -26.03 66.51
N SER A 76 25.83 -26.13 65.59
CA SER A 76 24.44 -25.65 65.73
C SER A 76 23.81 -25.56 64.33
N ALA A 77 22.65 -26.18 64.16
CA ALA A 77 21.92 -26.14 62.89
C ALA A 77 21.18 -24.80 62.77
N THR A 78 21.91 -23.76 62.43
CA THR A 78 21.33 -22.49 61.96
C THR A 78 20.87 -22.70 60.53
N THR A 79 19.61 -22.37 60.24
CA THR A 79 19.09 -22.32 58.86
C THR A 79 20.07 -21.53 57.99
N PRO A 80 20.49 -22.02 56.81
CA PRO A 80 21.36 -21.23 55.94
C PRO A 80 20.69 -19.87 55.68
N PRO A 81 21.44 -18.76 55.69
CA PRO A 81 20.87 -17.46 55.39
C PRO A 81 20.19 -17.54 54.01
N ALA A 82 18.96 -17.02 53.92
CA ALA A 82 18.27 -16.94 52.65
C ALA A 82 19.19 -16.23 51.64
N TYR A 83 19.35 -16.82 50.46
CA TYR A 83 20.15 -16.21 49.41
C TYR A 83 19.62 -14.80 49.14
N GLN A 84 20.49 -13.80 49.29
CA GLN A 84 20.20 -12.41 48.96
C GLN A 84 21.15 -12.01 47.84
N SER A 85 20.59 -11.82 46.64
CA SER A 85 21.35 -11.28 45.53
C SER A 85 21.88 -9.88 45.85
N SER A 86 23.01 -9.50 45.25
CA SER A 86 23.41 -8.10 45.19
C SER A 86 22.39 -7.27 44.39
N ALA A 87 22.45 -5.95 44.55
CA ALA A 87 21.84 -5.03 43.60
C ALA A 87 22.51 -5.17 42.22
N PHE A 88 21.79 -4.86 41.15
CA PHE A 88 22.29 -4.88 39.79
C PHE A 88 21.77 -3.68 38.98
N ASP A 89 22.58 -3.24 38.02
CA ASP A 89 22.31 -2.11 37.13
C ASP A 89 23.01 -2.41 35.80
N TYR A 90 22.24 -2.88 34.82
CA TYR A 90 22.73 -3.25 33.48
C TYR A 90 22.22 -2.25 32.44
N CYS A 91 22.98 -2.01 31.37
CA CYS A 91 22.57 -1.12 30.29
C CYS A 91 22.87 -1.68 28.89
N LEU A 92 22.08 -1.24 27.91
CA LEU A 92 22.30 -1.44 26.48
C LEU A 92 21.88 -0.16 25.74
N GLY A 93 22.87 0.62 25.30
CA GLY A 93 22.61 1.97 24.80
C GLY A 93 21.95 2.82 25.89
N SER A 94 20.82 3.44 25.58
CA SER A 94 20.04 4.23 26.54
C SER A 94 19.15 3.39 27.46
N ALA A 95 18.90 2.12 27.15
CA ALA A 95 18.07 1.24 27.96
C ALA A 95 18.82 0.73 29.20
N ARG A 96 18.11 0.59 30.32
CA ARG A 96 18.66 0.12 31.60
C ARG A 96 17.72 -0.83 32.33
N LEU A 97 18.32 -1.66 33.16
CA LEU A 97 17.70 -2.71 33.94
C LEU A 97 18.27 -2.65 35.36
N ILE A 98 17.45 -2.26 36.35
CA ILE A 98 17.91 -1.92 37.71
C ILE A 98 17.11 -2.72 38.75
N GLY A 99 17.81 -3.49 39.58
CA GLY A 99 17.25 -4.26 40.68
C GLY A 99 17.97 -4.02 42.00
N GLU A 100 17.20 -3.89 43.08
CA GLU A 100 17.70 -3.74 44.45
C GLU A 100 18.24 -5.09 45.00
N PRO A 101 18.94 -5.12 46.16
CA PRO A 101 19.40 -6.37 46.75
C PRO A 101 18.25 -7.33 47.09
N GLY A 102 18.47 -8.63 46.88
CA GLY A 102 17.50 -9.69 47.19
C GLY A 102 16.43 -9.95 46.13
N MET A 103 16.47 -9.27 44.97
CA MET A 103 15.48 -9.46 43.90
C MET A 103 15.59 -10.81 43.18
N LEU A 104 16.78 -11.42 43.11
CA LEU A 104 16.98 -12.75 42.54
C LEU A 104 16.93 -13.84 43.62
N LYS A 105 16.40 -15.02 43.25
CA LYS A 105 16.27 -16.20 44.12
C LYS A 105 17.53 -17.09 44.13
N GLU A 106 18.35 -16.97 43.11
CA GLU A 106 19.58 -17.74 42.86
C GLU A 106 20.52 -16.93 41.96
N ASP A 107 21.80 -17.33 41.88
CA ASP A 107 22.75 -16.76 40.95
C ASP A 107 22.38 -17.16 39.52
N ILE A 108 21.95 -16.19 38.70
CA ILE A 108 21.48 -16.41 37.32
C ILE A 108 22.01 -15.32 36.39
N GLU A 109 22.33 -15.70 35.14
CA GLU A 109 22.76 -14.76 34.10
C GLU A 109 21.54 -14.01 33.55
N LEU A 110 21.57 -12.68 33.65
CA LEU A 110 20.57 -11.79 33.04
C LEU A 110 21.17 -11.18 31.77
N THR A 111 20.41 -11.13 30.68
CA THR A 111 20.84 -10.42 29.47
C THR A 111 19.77 -9.47 28.97
N ILE A 112 20.22 -8.43 28.28
CA ILE A 112 19.41 -7.44 27.56
C ILE A 112 19.96 -7.35 26.12
N SER A 113 19.09 -7.51 25.13
CA SER A 113 19.45 -7.40 23.71
C SER A 113 18.44 -6.54 22.95
N GLY A 114 18.94 -5.75 22.01
CA GLY A 114 18.12 -4.94 21.12
C GLY A 114 17.65 -5.78 19.93
N LEU A 115 16.37 -5.69 19.60
CA LEU A 115 15.74 -6.38 18.48
C LEU A 115 15.57 -5.44 17.28
N MET A 116 15.72 -6.00 16.08
CA MET A 116 15.39 -5.32 14.82
C MET A 116 13.88 -5.41 14.52
N SER A 117 13.38 -4.56 13.63
CA SER A 117 11.95 -4.50 13.27
C SER A 117 11.39 -5.82 12.73
N GLU A 118 12.24 -6.63 12.10
CA GLU A 118 11.91 -7.96 11.55
C GLU A 118 11.80 -9.05 12.62
N GLU A 119 12.37 -8.82 13.81
CA GLU A 119 12.37 -9.75 14.95
C GLU A 119 11.24 -9.46 15.94
N LEU A 120 10.51 -8.36 15.72
CA LEU A 120 9.45 -7.87 16.58
C LEU A 120 8.20 -8.78 16.52
N PRO A 121 7.63 -9.19 17.67
CA PRO A 121 6.30 -9.79 17.70
C PRO A 121 5.24 -8.87 17.07
N PRO A 122 4.22 -9.41 16.37
CA PRO A 122 3.20 -8.59 15.70
C PRO A 122 2.55 -7.58 16.66
N LEU A 123 2.49 -6.31 16.24
CA LEU A 123 1.81 -5.26 16.99
C LEU A 123 0.28 -5.40 16.88
N GLU A 124 -0.42 -4.95 17.91
CA GLU A 124 -1.88 -4.98 17.96
C GLU A 124 -2.53 -3.88 17.11
N MET A 125 -3.81 -4.06 16.78
CA MET A 125 -4.55 -3.08 15.98
C MET A 125 -4.68 -1.76 16.76
N GLY A 126 -4.07 -0.70 16.22
CA GLY A 126 -4.01 0.62 16.86
C GLY A 126 -2.73 0.87 17.68
N MET A 127 -1.94 -0.16 17.97
CA MET A 127 -0.66 0.00 18.67
C MET A 127 0.40 0.58 17.73
N VAL A 128 1.04 1.67 18.15
CA VAL A 128 2.17 2.32 17.46
C VAL A 128 3.41 2.21 18.33
N ASN A 129 4.40 1.47 17.87
CA ASN A 129 5.70 1.36 18.55
C ASN A 129 6.49 2.67 18.38
N VAL A 130 7.00 3.20 19.48
CA VAL A 130 7.79 4.44 19.56
C VAL A 130 9.11 4.24 20.33
N THR A 131 9.57 2.99 20.45
CA THR A 131 10.83 2.63 21.13
C THR A 131 12.04 3.30 20.46
N GLY A 132 12.96 3.83 21.27
CA GLY A 132 14.23 4.41 20.82
C GLY A 132 15.37 3.39 20.74
N ASP A 133 16.45 3.77 20.05
CA ASP A 133 17.67 2.98 19.74
C ASP A 133 17.45 1.66 18.97
N TYR A 134 16.47 0.84 19.35
CA TYR A 134 16.11 -0.44 18.75
C TYR A 134 14.58 -0.56 18.59
N ALA A 135 14.09 -1.54 17.83
CA ALA A 135 12.65 -1.75 17.66
C ALA A 135 11.99 -2.33 18.93
N ALA A 136 12.74 -3.12 19.70
CA ALA A 136 12.34 -3.64 21.01
C ALA A 136 13.56 -4.06 21.82
N TYR A 137 13.36 -4.40 23.10
CA TYR A 137 14.37 -4.95 23.98
C TYR A 137 13.94 -6.32 24.49
N ARG A 138 14.70 -7.37 24.17
CA ARG A 138 14.54 -8.71 24.74
C ARG A 138 15.35 -8.82 26.02
N MET A 139 14.71 -9.25 27.10
CA MET A 139 15.39 -9.56 28.36
C MET A 139 15.30 -11.06 28.64
N LEU A 140 16.39 -11.65 29.11
CA LEU A 140 16.50 -13.09 29.37
C LEU A 140 17.00 -13.34 30.81
N PRO A 141 16.62 -14.46 31.43
CA PRO A 141 15.86 -15.58 30.85
C PRO A 141 14.33 -15.41 30.90
N HIS A 142 13.66 -15.83 29.83
CA HIS A 142 12.19 -15.82 29.72
C HIS A 142 11.55 -16.57 30.91
N GLY A 143 10.52 -15.98 31.51
CA GLY A 143 9.76 -16.60 32.61
C GLY A 143 10.46 -16.59 33.98
N LEU A 144 11.61 -15.92 34.13
CA LEU A 144 12.16 -15.57 35.44
C LEU A 144 11.14 -14.75 36.23
N LEU A 145 10.98 -15.04 37.53
CA LEU A 145 10.13 -14.28 38.46
C LEU A 145 10.96 -13.76 39.63
N PHE A 146 11.10 -12.43 39.70
CA PHE A 146 11.82 -11.75 40.78
C PHE A 146 11.08 -11.83 42.13
N ASN A 147 11.76 -11.53 43.23
CA ASN A 147 11.17 -11.47 44.58
C ASN A 147 10.36 -10.18 44.84
N GLY A 148 10.39 -9.24 43.91
CA GLY A 148 9.66 -7.97 43.91
C GLY A 148 9.79 -7.31 42.54
N ASP A 149 9.23 -6.11 42.38
CA ASP A 149 9.34 -5.39 41.11
C ASP A 149 10.71 -4.73 40.97
N ILE A 150 11.29 -4.88 39.78
CA ILE A 150 12.52 -4.22 39.35
C ILE A 150 12.18 -3.11 38.35
N ARG A 151 13.10 -2.16 38.15
CA ARG A 151 12.92 -1.03 37.24
C ARG A 151 13.53 -1.33 35.88
N ILE A 152 12.73 -1.20 34.83
CA ILE A 152 13.22 -1.14 33.45
C ILE A 152 13.07 0.28 32.94
N ILE A 153 14.11 0.75 32.24
CA ILE A 153 14.20 2.10 31.69
C ILE A 153 14.43 1.94 30.20
N LEU A 154 13.46 2.36 29.38
CA LEU A 154 13.52 2.18 27.93
C LEU A 154 13.42 3.53 27.22
N PRO A 155 14.25 3.82 26.21
CA PRO A 155 14.16 5.05 25.44
C PRO A 155 12.93 5.10 24.54
N TYR A 156 12.51 6.31 24.17
CA TYR A 156 11.48 6.55 23.17
C TYR A 156 11.93 7.56 22.11
N ASP A 157 11.48 7.39 20.86
CA ASP A 157 11.71 8.37 19.80
C ASP A 157 10.48 9.25 19.55
N THR A 158 10.66 10.54 19.85
CA THR A 158 9.77 11.64 19.51
C THR A 158 9.39 11.75 18.03
N THR A 159 10.21 11.24 17.09
CA THR A 159 9.89 11.28 15.65
C THR A 159 8.86 10.23 15.23
N LEU A 160 8.67 9.18 16.04
CA LEU A 160 7.69 8.12 15.82
C LEU A 160 6.32 8.42 16.45
N LEU A 161 6.20 9.53 17.19
CA LEU A 161 4.95 9.94 17.84
C LEU A 161 3.83 10.20 16.81
N PRO A 162 2.67 9.53 16.95
CA PRO A 162 1.53 9.78 16.08
C PRO A 162 0.88 11.14 16.35
N VAL A 163 0.40 11.79 15.29
CA VAL A 163 -0.26 13.10 15.36
C VAL A 163 -1.44 13.06 16.35
N GLY A 164 -1.45 14.00 17.29
CA GLY A 164 -2.47 14.14 18.34
C GLY A 164 -2.07 13.53 19.69
N PHE A 165 -0.98 12.78 19.75
CA PHE A 165 -0.47 12.18 20.99
C PHE A 165 0.75 12.93 21.51
N SER A 166 0.94 12.85 22.82
CA SER A 166 2.02 13.45 23.60
C SER A 166 2.98 12.37 24.12
N VAL A 167 4.04 12.80 24.81
CA VAL A 167 4.94 11.88 25.53
C VAL A 167 4.23 11.21 26.72
N GLU A 168 3.21 11.85 27.31
CA GLU A 168 2.46 11.31 28.45
C GLU A 168 1.57 10.12 28.06
N ASP A 169 1.31 9.94 26.76
CA ASP A 169 0.55 8.81 26.19
C ASP A 169 1.42 7.58 25.89
N ILE A 170 2.75 7.65 26.11
CA ILE A 170 3.66 6.52 25.92
C ILE A 170 3.63 5.61 27.15
N HIS A 171 3.32 4.34 26.93
CA HIS A 171 3.37 3.30 27.95
C HIS A 171 4.35 2.18 27.53
N THR A 172 4.94 1.51 28.51
CA THR A 172 5.76 0.32 28.25
C THR A 172 4.87 -0.91 28.20
N TYR A 173 5.09 -1.78 27.22
CA TYR A 173 4.39 -3.04 27.04
C TYR A 173 5.39 -4.20 27.02
N TYR A 174 4.98 -5.34 27.56
CA TYR A 174 5.70 -6.61 27.46
C TYR A 174 4.93 -7.59 26.56
N TYR A 175 5.64 -8.44 25.82
CA TYR A 175 4.98 -9.44 24.98
C TYR A 175 4.66 -10.70 25.78
N ASN A 176 3.37 -10.93 26.03
CA ASN A 176 2.90 -12.14 26.69
C ASN A 176 2.86 -13.31 25.70
N GLU A 177 3.87 -14.17 25.72
CA GLU A 177 3.98 -15.30 24.77
C GLU A 177 2.83 -16.32 24.86
N GLN A 178 2.27 -16.54 26.06
CA GLN A 178 1.17 -17.48 26.27
C GLN A 178 -0.13 -17.03 25.58
N HIS A 179 -0.40 -15.72 25.63
CA HIS A 179 -1.58 -15.12 25.01
C HIS A 179 -1.31 -14.51 23.63
N ARG A 180 -0.04 -14.39 23.24
CA ARG A 180 0.44 -13.77 21.98
C ARG A 180 -0.05 -12.34 21.78
N GLN A 181 0.01 -11.55 22.85
CA GLN A 181 -0.52 -10.19 22.91
C GLN A 181 0.43 -9.30 23.73
N TRP A 182 0.42 -8.00 23.47
CA TRP A 182 1.21 -7.02 24.20
C TRP A 182 0.42 -6.55 25.43
N GLN A 183 1.05 -6.55 26.60
CA GLN A 183 0.40 -6.18 27.86
C GLN A 183 1.14 -5.02 28.51
N GLU A 184 0.38 -4.00 28.93
CA GLU A 184 0.93 -2.81 29.58
C GLU A 184 1.53 -3.18 30.96
N ILE A 185 2.63 -2.54 31.32
CA ILE A 185 3.21 -2.61 32.68
C ILE A 185 3.08 -1.27 33.41
N GLU A 186 3.18 -1.29 34.75
CA GLU A 186 3.10 -0.09 35.57
C GLU A 186 4.22 0.90 35.25
N ARG A 187 3.86 2.08 34.72
CA ARG A 187 4.78 3.20 34.52
C ARG A 187 5.04 3.92 35.84
N ASP A 188 6.31 4.01 36.22
CA ASP A 188 6.79 4.68 37.44
C ASP A 188 6.95 6.19 37.20
N SER A 189 7.65 6.56 36.11
CA SER A 189 7.89 7.96 35.74
C SER A 189 8.35 8.11 34.29
N ILE A 190 8.45 9.37 33.83
CA ILE A 190 8.98 9.74 32.51
C ILE A 190 10.13 10.73 32.71
N ASP A 191 11.27 10.43 32.12
CA ASP A 191 12.38 11.38 31.97
C ASP A 191 12.29 12.03 30.58
N MET A 192 11.70 13.22 30.52
CA MET A 192 11.49 13.95 29.26
C MET A 192 12.79 14.55 28.71
N ASP A 193 13.80 14.80 29.55
CA ASP A 193 15.08 15.40 29.15
C ASP A 193 15.96 14.37 28.45
N ASN A 194 16.02 13.14 28.99
CA ASN A 194 16.80 12.03 28.42
C ASN A 194 15.98 11.12 27.49
N LYS A 195 14.68 11.40 27.31
CA LYS A 195 13.71 10.61 26.53
C LYS A 195 13.58 9.15 26.97
N LEU A 196 13.40 8.92 28.27
CA LEU A 196 13.27 7.58 28.86
C LEU A 196 11.90 7.39 29.53
N ILE A 197 11.29 6.22 29.33
CA ILE A 197 10.17 5.75 30.14
C ILE A 197 10.72 4.82 31.22
N ILE A 198 10.35 5.06 32.48
CA ILE A 198 10.74 4.24 33.63
C ILE A 198 9.50 3.47 34.08
N SER A 199 9.59 2.14 34.06
CA SER A 199 8.47 1.23 34.34
C SER A 199 8.90 0.08 35.26
N ARG A 200 7.93 -0.54 35.93
CA ARG A 200 8.15 -1.62 36.90
C ARG A 200 7.71 -2.96 36.32
N VAL A 201 8.52 -3.99 36.52
CA VAL A 201 8.22 -5.35 36.08
C VAL A 201 8.82 -6.39 37.05
N ASN A 202 8.23 -7.58 37.10
CA ASN A 202 8.68 -8.69 37.95
C ASN A 202 9.03 -9.97 37.15
N HIS A 203 9.16 -9.84 35.83
CA HIS A 203 9.48 -10.92 34.91
C HIS A 203 10.16 -10.41 33.64
N PHE A 204 10.68 -11.33 32.82
CA PHE A 204 11.38 -11.04 31.57
C PHE A 204 10.75 -11.69 30.35
N THR A 205 10.63 -10.88 29.29
CA THR A 205 10.15 -11.17 27.93
C THR A 205 10.76 -10.13 26.97
N ASP A 206 10.13 -9.92 25.81
CA ASP A 206 10.35 -8.73 24.97
C ASP A 206 9.56 -7.53 25.51
N PHE A 207 10.13 -6.33 25.37
CA PHE A 207 9.54 -5.05 25.79
C PHE A 207 9.61 -3.98 24.70
N ILE A 208 8.59 -3.13 24.63
CA ILE A 208 8.52 -1.93 23.79
C ILE A 208 7.95 -0.74 24.55
N ASN A 209 8.29 0.47 24.13
CA ASN A 209 7.49 1.67 24.39
C ASN A 209 6.52 1.88 23.22
N ALA A 210 5.23 1.99 23.51
CA ALA A 210 4.20 2.13 22.48
C ALA A 210 3.06 3.04 22.93
N ILE A 211 2.27 3.47 21.95
CA ILE A 211 0.99 4.17 22.14
C ILE A 211 -0.10 3.25 21.61
N LEU A 212 -1.01 2.80 22.47
CA LEU A 212 -2.20 2.09 22.05
C LEU A 212 -3.27 3.11 21.67
N LYS A 213 -3.48 3.31 20.36
CA LYS A 213 -4.65 4.04 19.87
C LYS A 213 -5.86 3.17 20.11
N THR A 214 -6.53 3.37 21.24
CA THR A 214 -7.87 2.86 21.43
C THR A 214 -8.73 3.37 20.27
N PRO A 215 -9.46 2.49 19.56
CA PRO A 215 -10.62 2.94 18.81
C PRO A 215 -11.66 3.32 19.86
N GLU A 216 -11.53 4.52 20.43
CA GLU A 216 -12.61 5.06 21.24
C GLU A 216 -13.89 4.98 20.39
N MET A 217 -14.86 4.29 20.98
CA MET A 217 -16.24 4.25 20.48
C MET A 217 -16.62 5.66 20.09
N PRO A 218 -17.35 5.87 18.97
CA PRO A 218 -17.54 7.19 18.40
C PRO A 218 -17.90 8.15 19.52
N GLU A 219 -16.97 9.07 19.82
CA GLU A 219 -17.33 10.32 20.47
C GLU A 219 -18.57 10.75 19.72
N THR A 220 -19.66 10.94 20.45
CA THR A 220 -20.90 11.37 19.85
C THR A 220 -20.55 12.61 19.06
N GLN A 221 -20.46 12.47 17.73
CA GLN A 221 -20.56 13.57 16.81
C GLN A 221 -21.95 14.09 17.07
N ALA A 222 -22.02 14.99 18.04
CA ALA A 222 -23.17 15.79 18.30
C ALA A 222 -23.52 16.33 16.94
N TYR A 223 -24.74 16.05 16.49
CA TYR A 223 -25.31 16.70 15.34
C TYR A 223 -25.44 18.18 15.73
N THR A 224 -24.34 18.91 15.65
CA THR A 224 -24.26 20.37 15.57
C THR A 224 -24.19 20.66 14.07
N PRO A 225 -25.33 20.94 13.42
CA PRO A 225 -25.29 21.37 12.04
C PRO A 225 -24.47 22.66 11.99
N THR A 226 -23.51 22.75 11.08
CA THR A 226 -22.80 23.99 10.71
C THR A 226 -21.95 24.67 11.79
N THR A 227 -21.00 23.96 12.41
CA THR A 227 -19.84 24.58 13.10
C THR A 227 -18.53 24.37 12.33
N MET A 228 -18.00 25.43 11.71
CA MET A 228 -16.67 25.46 11.07
C MET A 228 -15.56 25.51 12.14
N ASN A 229 -15.19 24.36 12.72
CA ASN A 229 -14.19 24.29 13.80
C ASN A 229 -12.81 23.75 13.39
N ASP A 230 -12.62 23.27 12.15
CA ASP A 230 -11.37 22.68 11.67
C ASP A 230 -10.86 23.29 10.35
N ILE A 231 -10.69 24.62 10.30
CA ILE A 231 -9.91 25.24 9.22
C ILE A 231 -8.42 24.99 9.49
N LYS A 232 -7.94 23.81 9.12
CA LYS A 232 -6.51 23.50 9.13
C LYS A 232 -5.79 24.50 8.22
N VAL A 233 -4.76 25.16 8.76
CA VAL A 233 -3.88 26.05 7.99
C VAL A 233 -3.29 25.24 6.83
N ALA A 234 -3.39 25.77 5.60
CA ALA A 234 -2.96 25.07 4.40
C ALA A 234 -1.47 24.71 4.49
N ASN A 235 -1.17 23.42 4.68
CA ASN A 235 0.19 22.92 4.68
C ASN A 235 0.63 22.64 3.22
N PRO A 236 1.60 23.39 2.67
CA PRO A 236 2.01 23.24 1.27
C PRO A 236 2.68 21.89 0.96
N LEU A 237 3.09 21.12 1.99
CA LEU A 237 3.64 19.78 1.84
C LEU A 237 2.57 18.68 1.90
N ALA A 238 1.36 18.97 2.40
CA ALA A 238 0.30 17.96 2.57
C ALA A 238 -0.29 17.44 1.25
N SER A 239 0.01 18.09 0.11
CA SER A 239 -0.36 17.64 -1.23
C SER A 239 0.80 16.99 -2.01
N LEU A 240 1.97 16.81 -1.40
CA LEU A 240 3.10 16.07 -2.00
C LEU A 240 2.88 14.56 -1.83
N ASN A 241 2.09 13.98 -2.72
CA ASN A 241 1.98 12.53 -2.82
C ASN A 241 3.24 11.98 -3.53
N LEU A 242 4.20 11.47 -2.77
CA LEU A 242 5.43 10.88 -3.32
C LEU A 242 5.13 9.48 -3.87
N ILE A 243 5.62 9.21 -5.09
CA ILE A 243 5.60 7.84 -5.64
C ILE A 243 6.51 6.99 -4.76
N SER A 244 5.94 6.01 -4.07
CA SER A 244 6.72 5.06 -3.26
C SER A 244 7.62 4.21 -4.16
N PRO A 245 8.83 3.83 -3.70
CA PRO A 245 9.69 2.92 -4.45
C PRO A 245 8.97 1.58 -4.70
N PRO A 246 9.27 0.89 -5.82
CA PRO A 246 8.57 -0.33 -6.18
C PRO A 246 8.88 -1.44 -5.18
N SER A 247 7.85 -2.02 -4.57
CA SER A 247 8.01 -3.14 -3.63
C SER A 247 8.07 -4.49 -4.35
N PRO A 248 8.88 -5.45 -3.85
CA PRO A 248 8.88 -6.82 -4.36
C PRO A 248 7.49 -7.47 -4.24
N ASN A 249 7.11 -8.26 -5.24
CA ASN A 249 5.87 -9.03 -5.22
C ASN A 249 6.09 -10.46 -5.73
N ASN A 250 5.11 -11.33 -5.49
CA ASN A 250 5.16 -12.77 -5.85
C ASN A 250 5.08 -13.05 -7.37
N LYS A 251 4.95 -12.03 -8.22
CA LYS A 251 5.03 -12.14 -9.69
C LYS A 251 6.38 -11.68 -10.26
N GLY A 252 7.25 -11.08 -9.43
CA GLY A 252 8.53 -10.52 -9.88
C GLY A 252 8.42 -9.24 -10.72
N THR A 253 7.25 -8.58 -10.77
CA THR A 253 7.07 -7.34 -11.53
C THR A 253 7.46 -6.12 -10.69
N ALA A 254 8.04 -5.10 -11.29
CA ALA A 254 8.15 -3.79 -10.67
C ALA A 254 6.83 -3.03 -10.88
N ASN A 255 6.19 -2.59 -9.79
CA ASN A 255 4.94 -1.84 -9.86
C ASN A 255 5.11 -0.47 -9.18
N LEU A 256 4.50 0.57 -9.74
CA LEU A 256 4.35 1.88 -9.10
C LEU A 256 2.88 2.28 -9.10
N SER A 257 2.48 3.12 -8.15
CA SER A 257 1.15 3.72 -8.13
C SER A 257 1.21 5.17 -7.66
N TYR A 258 0.48 6.02 -8.35
CA TYR A 258 0.25 7.42 -8.01
C TYR A 258 -1.25 7.69 -8.06
N GLN A 259 -1.85 7.93 -6.90
CA GLN A 259 -3.26 8.28 -6.81
C GLN A 259 -3.45 9.74 -7.22
N LEU A 260 -4.26 9.99 -8.26
CA LEU A 260 -4.62 11.36 -8.63
C LEU A 260 -5.47 11.94 -7.49
N ASP A 261 -5.06 13.11 -7.01
CA ASP A 261 -5.71 13.86 -5.94
C ASP A 261 -6.83 14.69 -6.56
N ILE A 262 -8.06 14.21 -6.35
CA ILE A 262 -9.31 14.80 -6.79
C ILE A 262 -10.13 15.21 -5.55
N PRO A 263 -10.92 16.29 -5.63
CA PRO A 263 -11.90 16.62 -4.59
C PRO A 263 -12.81 15.44 -4.24
N SER A 264 -13.07 15.26 -2.95
CA SER A 264 -13.98 14.22 -2.45
C SER A 264 -15.40 14.41 -2.96
N GLY A 265 -16.05 13.30 -3.32
CA GLY A 265 -17.45 13.31 -3.76
C GLY A 265 -18.44 13.46 -2.60
N ARG A 266 -19.71 13.73 -2.92
CA ARG A 266 -20.82 13.59 -1.95
C ARG A 266 -20.78 12.17 -1.37
N GLN A 267 -20.81 12.03 -0.05
CA GLN A 267 -20.71 10.73 0.65
C GLN A 267 -19.50 9.87 0.22
N GLY A 268 -18.39 10.48 -0.20
CA GLY A 268 -17.19 9.76 -0.68
C GLY A 268 -17.35 9.12 -2.07
N MET A 269 -18.43 9.41 -2.79
CA MET A 269 -18.67 8.92 -4.14
C MET A 269 -17.90 9.78 -5.17
N ASN A 270 -16.60 9.52 -5.28
CA ASN A 270 -15.71 10.08 -6.30
C ASN A 270 -15.04 8.97 -7.14
N PRO A 271 -14.67 9.24 -8.40
CA PRO A 271 -14.01 8.25 -9.25
C PRO A 271 -12.61 7.91 -8.72
N ALA A 272 -12.29 6.62 -8.57
CA ALA A 272 -10.92 6.20 -8.25
C ALA A 272 -10.04 6.28 -9.51
N LEU A 273 -9.16 7.28 -9.59
CA LEU A 273 -8.21 7.46 -10.69
C LEU A 273 -6.78 7.28 -10.19
N THR A 274 -6.16 6.15 -10.52
CA THR A 274 -4.77 5.85 -10.16
C THR A 274 -3.94 5.73 -11.43
N LEU A 275 -2.85 6.49 -11.52
CA LEU A 275 -1.79 6.22 -12.48
C LEU A 275 -0.97 5.05 -11.94
N SER A 276 -0.96 3.95 -12.67
CA SER A 276 -0.27 2.71 -12.29
C SER A 276 0.80 2.36 -13.30
N TYR A 277 1.90 1.77 -12.82
CA TYR A 277 2.95 1.16 -13.65
C TYR A 277 3.07 -0.32 -13.33
N SER A 278 3.35 -1.12 -14.35
CA SER A 278 3.84 -2.49 -14.23
C SER A 278 4.93 -2.73 -15.27
N SER A 279 6.05 -3.36 -14.87
CA SER A 279 7.11 -3.79 -15.79
C SER A 279 6.67 -4.88 -16.78
N ASP A 280 5.56 -5.56 -16.51
CA ASP A 280 4.88 -6.53 -17.41
C ASP A 280 3.68 -5.88 -18.14
N GLY A 281 3.48 -4.58 -17.97
CA GLY A 281 2.43 -3.82 -18.64
C GLY A 281 2.77 -3.58 -20.12
N GLY A 282 1.79 -3.80 -21.00
CA GLY A 282 1.92 -3.47 -22.42
C GLY A 282 1.90 -1.96 -22.70
N ASN A 283 2.01 -1.58 -23.97
CA ASN A 283 1.88 -0.19 -24.40
C ASN A 283 0.40 0.20 -24.57
N GLY A 284 -0.03 1.15 -23.74
CA GLY A 284 -1.39 1.68 -23.66
C GLY A 284 -1.46 3.17 -23.97
N TRP A 285 -2.62 3.78 -23.74
CA TRP A 285 -2.85 5.23 -23.90
C TRP A 285 -2.04 6.13 -22.93
N MET A 286 -1.32 5.52 -21.97
CA MET A 286 -0.35 6.16 -21.08
C MET A 286 1.10 5.76 -21.43
N GLY A 287 1.36 5.17 -22.60
CA GLY A 287 2.66 4.65 -23.00
C GLY A 287 2.94 3.22 -22.49
N LEU A 288 4.21 2.80 -22.50
CA LEU A 288 4.64 1.46 -22.12
C LEU A 288 4.63 1.25 -20.60
N GLY A 289 3.92 0.21 -20.14
CA GLY A 289 3.89 -0.20 -18.75
C GLY A 289 2.96 0.62 -17.85
N TRP A 290 2.60 1.85 -18.26
CA TRP A 290 1.71 2.74 -17.54
C TRP A 290 0.24 2.60 -17.98
N ASP A 291 -0.69 2.76 -17.04
CA ASP A 291 -2.14 2.87 -17.31
C ASP A 291 -2.87 3.69 -16.24
N ILE A 292 -3.97 4.33 -16.64
CA ILE A 292 -5.02 4.82 -15.75
C ILE A 292 -6.26 3.95 -16.02
N SER A 293 -6.46 2.90 -15.23
CA SER A 293 -7.55 1.95 -15.48
C SER A 293 -8.93 2.54 -15.16
N ILE A 294 -9.80 2.63 -16.16
CA ILE A 294 -11.23 2.87 -15.96
C ILE A 294 -11.97 1.52 -15.88
N PRO A 295 -12.85 1.29 -14.88
CA PRO A 295 -13.56 0.02 -14.75
C PRO A 295 -14.30 -0.38 -16.02
N SER A 296 -14.19 -1.65 -16.40
CA SER A 296 -14.85 -2.19 -17.58
C SER A 296 -15.06 -3.70 -17.49
N ILE A 297 -16.03 -4.17 -18.26
CA ILE A 297 -16.26 -5.59 -18.51
C ILE A 297 -15.82 -5.90 -19.94
N THR A 298 -15.09 -6.99 -20.13
CA THR A 298 -14.54 -7.42 -21.43
C THR A 298 -14.77 -8.90 -21.67
N ILE A 299 -14.53 -9.37 -22.90
CA ILE A 299 -14.45 -10.80 -23.22
C ILE A 299 -13.03 -11.33 -22.92
N ASP A 300 -12.96 -12.52 -22.32
CA ASP A 300 -11.72 -13.24 -22.07
C ASP A 300 -11.16 -13.89 -23.34
N THR A 301 -10.09 -13.32 -23.88
CA THR A 301 -9.43 -13.80 -25.12
C THR A 301 -8.24 -14.73 -24.85
N ARG A 302 -8.12 -15.32 -23.64
CA ARG A 302 -7.05 -16.29 -23.33
C ARG A 302 -7.25 -17.65 -24.01
N TRP A 303 -8.48 -17.97 -24.42
CA TRP A 303 -8.87 -19.28 -24.95
C TRP A 303 -9.25 -19.24 -26.44
N GLY A 304 -8.93 -18.16 -27.14
CA GLY A 304 -9.25 -17.93 -28.55
C GLY A 304 -10.04 -16.65 -28.79
N VAL A 305 -10.42 -16.45 -30.06
CA VAL A 305 -11.24 -15.32 -30.51
C VAL A 305 -12.73 -15.63 -30.28
N PRO A 306 -13.54 -14.70 -29.73
CA PRO A 306 -14.97 -14.90 -29.55
C PRO A 306 -15.72 -15.13 -30.87
N GLN A 307 -16.75 -15.97 -30.83
CA GLN A 307 -17.55 -16.34 -32.02
C GLN A 307 -18.91 -15.64 -32.10
N TYR A 308 -19.40 -15.04 -31.00
CA TYR A 308 -20.64 -14.28 -30.93
C TYR A 308 -21.86 -15.01 -31.51
N ARG A 309 -21.91 -16.35 -31.37
CA ARG A 309 -22.92 -17.20 -32.02
C ARG A 309 -24.32 -16.82 -31.55
N SER A 310 -25.29 -16.66 -32.44
CA SER A 310 -26.63 -16.19 -32.04
C SER A 310 -27.37 -17.14 -31.09
N ASP A 311 -27.08 -18.44 -31.15
CA ASP A 311 -27.80 -19.52 -30.47
C ASP A 311 -27.06 -20.11 -29.25
N LYS A 312 -25.73 -19.97 -29.18
CA LYS A 312 -24.87 -20.57 -28.16
C LYS A 312 -24.08 -19.55 -27.36
N GLU A 313 -23.96 -19.77 -26.06
CA GLU A 313 -23.10 -18.97 -25.18
C GLU A 313 -21.64 -19.42 -25.34
N SER A 314 -20.93 -18.77 -26.25
CA SER A 314 -19.51 -19.05 -26.58
C SER A 314 -18.52 -18.15 -25.83
N GLU A 315 -18.98 -17.07 -25.20
CA GLU A 315 -18.13 -16.03 -24.60
C GLU A 315 -17.88 -16.28 -23.10
N ILE A 316 -16.69 -15.89 -22.66
CA ILE A 316 -16.33 -15.80 -21.24
C ILE A 316 -16.10 -14.33 -20.94
N TYR A 317 -16.55 -13.85 -19.79
CA TYR A 317 -16.47 -12.44 -19.41
C TYR A 317 -15.43 -12.21 -18.32
N LEU A 318 -14.76 -11.06 -18.39
CA LEU A 318 -13.87 -10.54 -17.36
C LEU A 318 -14.47 -9.24 -16.81
N MET A 319 -14.44 -9.06 -15.49
CA MET A 319 -14.73 -7.79 -14.84
C MET A 319 -13.46 -7.30 -14.16
N ASN A 320 -12.91 -6.17 -14.60
CA ASN A 320 -11.62 -5.64 -14.11
C ASN A 320 -10.49 -6.70 -14.09
N GLY A 321 -10.48 -7.59 -15.08
CA GLY A 321 -9.52 -8.70 -15.21
C GLY A 321 -9.91 -10.02 -14.51
N GLU A 322 -10.87 -10.02 -13.59
CA GLU A 322 -11.34 -11.25 -12.94
C GLU A 322 -12.34 -12.03 -13.83
N GLN A 323 -12.14 -13.34 -13.96
CA GLN A 323 -13.00 -14.21 -14.77
C GLN A 323 -14.34 -14.49 -14.09
N LEU A 324 -15.43 -14.21 -14.80
CA LEU A 324 -16.80 -14.47 -14.37
C LEU A 324 -17.30 -15.84 -14.84
N ALA A 325 -18.19 -16.42 -14.05
CA ALA A 325 -18.91 -17.66 -14.35
C ALA A 325 -20.36 -17.60 -13.86
N THR A 326 -21.25 -18.38 -14.47
CA THR A 326 -22.63 -18.57 -13.98
C THR A 326 -22.68 -19.76 -13.02
N LYS A 327 -23.78 -19.87 -12.25
CA LYS A 327 -24.07 -21.03 -11.39
C LYS A 327 -25.34 -21.73 -11.86
N ASP A 328 -25.37 -23.05 -11.71
CA ASP A 328 -26.58 -23.86 -11.89
C ASP A 328 -27.60 -23.47 -10.81
N PRO A 329 -28.86 -23.12 -11.18
CA PRO A 329 -29.84 -22.60 -10.23
C PRO A 329 -30.44 -23.67 -9.30
N LEU A 330 -30.30 -24.96 -9.61
CA LEU A 330 -30.83 -26.07 -8.81
C LEU A 330 -29.80 -26.57 -7.79
N THR A 331 -28.52 -26.57 -8.16
CA THR A 331 -27.42 -27.14 -7.36
C THR A 331 -26.50 -26.09 -6.74
N GLY A 332 -26.59 -24.83 -7.18
CA GLY A 332 -25.72 -23.73 -6.74
C GLY A 332 -24.25 -23.84 -7.18
N ARG A 333 -23.89 -24.88 -7.94
CA ARG A 333 -22.52 -25.13 -8.40
C ARG A 333 -22.16 -24.24 -9.59
N TYR A 334 -20.87 -23.92 -9.74
CA TYR A 334 -20.39 -23.21 -10.92
C TYR A 334 -20.61 -24.05 -12.19
N ASN A 335 -21.17 -23.41 -13.22
CA ASN A 335 -21.27 -24.01 -14.55
C ASN A 335 -19.88 -24.10 -15.19
N PRO A 336 -19.59 -25.16 -15.98
CA PRO A 336 -18.38 -25.22 -16.79
C PRO A 336 -18.28 -24.03 -17.74
N LEU A 337 -17.08 -23.46 -17.87
CA LEU A 337 -16.82 -22.37 -18.81
C LEU A 337 -16.87 -22.87 -20.27
N PRO A 338 -17.27 -22.03 -21.25
CA PRO A 338 -17.29 -22.34 -22.68
C PRO A 338 -16.00 -22.94 -23.30
N HIS A 339 -14.84 -22.80 -22.66
CA HIS A 339 -13.58 -23.44 -23.11
C HIS A 339 -13.34 -24.86 -22.54
N ARG A 340 -14.21 -25.36 -21.65
CA ARG A 340 -14.07 -26.67 -20.97
C ARG A 340 -15.22 -27.64 -21.21
N ALA A 341 -16.29 -27.21 -21.86
CA ALA A 341 -17.48 -28.00 -22.10
C ALA A 341 -18.19 -27.57 -23.40
N ALA A 342 -19.15 -28.37 -23.86
CA ALA A 342 -20.02 -27.98 -24.97
C ALA A 342 -20.82 -26.72 -24.61
N TRP A 343 -20.98 -25.81 -25.57
CA TRP A 343 -21.70 -24.55 -25.35
C TRP A 343 -23.19 -24.80 -25.10
N VAL A 344 -23.69 -24.16 -24.05
CA VAL A 344 -25.12 -24.12 -23.71
C VAL A 344 -25.87 -23.18 -24.67
N ALA A 345 -27.19 -23.34 -24.75
CA ALA A 345 -28.04 -22.35 -25.41
C ALA A 345 -27.91 -21.00 -24.70
N ARG A 346 -28.00 -19.88 -25.43
CA ARG A 346 -28.05 -18.56 -24.78
C ARG A 346 -29.32 -18.42 -23.95
N ASP A 347 -29.17 -17.71 -22.85
CA ASP A 347 -30.32 -17.28 -22.05
C ASP A 347 -31.12 -16.20 -22.81
N THR A 348 -32.43 -16.39 -22.88
CA THR A 348 -33.38 -15.49 -23.53
C THR A 348 -34.37 -14.85 -22.55
N SER A 349 -34.21 -15.06 -21.24
CA SER A 349 -35.01 -14.42 -20.19
C SER A 349 -34.72 -12.92 -20.06
N GLY A 350 -33.55 -12.48 -20.53
CA GLY A 350 -33.13 -11.09 -20.56
C GLY A 350 -32.25 -10.65 -19.39
N ALA A 351 -32.01 -11.51 -18.39
CA ALA A 351 -31.08 -11.22 -17.30
C ALA A 351 -30.41 -12.50 -16.74
N VAL A 352 -29.07 -12.53 -16.71
CA VAL A 352 -28.27 -13.66 -16.22
C VAL A 352 -27.35 -13.19 -15.10
N ARG A 353 -27.40 -13.88 -13.95
CA ARG A 353 -26.49 -13.60 -12.82
C ARG A 353 -25.15 -14.30 -13.00
N TYR A 354 -24.08 -13.50 -12.91
CA TYR A 354 -22.69 -13.97 -12.90
C TYR A 354 -22.09 -13.84 -11.50
N TYR A 355 -20.98 -14.54 -11.30
CA TYR A 355 -20.20 -14.55 -10.08
C TYR A 355 -18.71 -14.52 -10.44
N PRO A 356 -17.86 -13.89 -9.63
CA PRO A 356 -16.41 -14.08 -9.73
C PRO A 356 -16.04 -15.54 -9.48
N ARG A 357 -14.92 -16.02 -10.05
CA ARG A 357 -14.46 -17.40 -9.79
C ARG A 357 -13.87 -17.57 -8.39
N THR A 358 -13.27 -16.52 -7.85
CA THR A 358 -12.78 -16.47 -6.48
C THR A 358 -13.58 -15.39 -5.76
N GLU A 359 -14.64 -15.78 -5.07
CA GLU A 359 -15.51 -14.82 -4.39
C GLU A 359 -14.73 -14.05 -3.30
N GLY A 360 -14.96 -12.74 -3.23
CA GLY A 360 -14.26 -11.86 -2.29
C GLY A 360 -14.94 -10.53 -2.06
N ALA A 361 -15.47 -9.91 -3.12
CA ALA A 361 -16.23 -8.66 -3.03
C ALA A 361 -17.73 -8.86 -2.72
N PHE A 362 -18.26 -10.08 -2.90
CA PHE A 362 -19.68 -10.44 -2.68
C PHE A 362 -20.68 -9.59 -3.48
N GLN A 363 -20.27 -9.13 -4.66
CA GLN A 363 -21.08 -8.30 -5.54
C GLN A 363 -22.14 -9.12 -6.27
N LYS A 364 -23.30 -8.50 -6.55
CA LYS A 364 -24.34 -9.06 -7.43
C LYS A 364 -24.09 -8.55 -8.85
N ILE A 365 -23.53 -9.40 -9.70
CA ILE A 365 -23.21 -9.10 -11.11
C ILE A 365 -24.31 -9.65 -12.00
N ILE A 366 -24.90 -8.82 -12.86
CA ILE A 366 -25.99 -9.19 -13.76
C ILE A 366 -25.65 -8.74 -15.19
N ARG A 367 -25.66 -9.67 -16.14
CA ARG A 367 -25.72 -9.35 -17.58
C ARG A 367 -27.18 -9.25 -17.97
N HIS A 368 -27.60 -8.09 -18.45
CA HIS A 368 -28.93 -7.86 -19.02
C HIS A 368 -28.88 -7.96 -20.55
N GLY A 369 -30.01 -8.25 -21.19
CA GLY A 369 -30.13 -8.45 -22.65
C GLY A 369 -30.23 -9.92 -23.06
N THR A 370 -30.47 -10.15 -24.34
CA THR A 370 -30.82 -11.47 -24.93
C THR A 370 -29.92 -11.87 -26.11
N SER A 371 -29.00 -11.01 -26.53
CA SER A 371 -28.13 -11.21 -27.69
C SER A 371 -26.79 -10.48 -27.48
N PRO A 372 -25.67 -10.97 -28.04
CA PRO A 372 -24.40 -10.24 -28.04
C PRO A 372 -24.47 -8.77 -28.48
N LYS A 373 -25.52 -8.38 -29.20
CA LYS A 373 -25.74 -7.02 -29.71
C LYS A 373 -26.47 -6.06 -28.77
N ASN A 374 -27.10 -6.57 -27.70
CA ASN A 374 -27.90 -5.75 -26.78
C ASN A 374 -27.52 -5.93 -25.30
N TYR A 375 -26.43 -6.64 -25.01
CA TYR A 375 -25.98 -6.83 -23.64
C TYR A 375 -25.50 -5.52 -23.00
N TRP A 376 -25.80 -5.38 -21.72
CA TRP A 376 -25.23 -4.39 -20.81
C TRP A 376 -25.13 -5.03 -19.41
N TRP A 377 -24.41 -4.40 -18.49
CA TRP A 377 -24.17 -4.99 -17.17
C TRP A 377 -24.58 -4.07 -16.03
N GLU A 378 -25.13 -4.67 -14.98
CA GLU A 378 -25.39 -4.06 -13.68
C GLU A 378 -24.56 -4.81 -12.63
N VAL A 379 -23.76 -4.09 -11.85
CA VAL A 379 -23.07 -4.63 -10.69
C VAL A 379 -23.56 -3.87 -9.47
N ILE A 380 -23.99 -4.59 -8.44
CA ILE A 380 -24.42 -4.02 -7.16
C ILE A 380 -23.49 -4.56 -6.08
N ASP A 381 -22.89 -3.66 -5.30
CA ASP A 381 -22.00 -4.06 -4.21
C ASP A 381 -22.75 -4.38 -2.91
N LYS A 382 -22.01 -4.63 -1.82
CA LYS A 382 -22.56 -4.88 -0.49
C LYS A 382 -23.10 -3.63 0.22
N THR A 383 -22.77 -2.42 -0.26
CA THR A 383 -23.24 -1.14 0.31
C THR A 383 -24.53 -0.65 -0.35
N GLY A 384 -24.87 -1.20 -1.53
CA GLY A 384 -26.00 -0.78 -2.36
C GLY A 384 -25.60 0.11 -3.53
N MET A 385 -24.31 0.46 -3.67
CA MET A 385 -23.76 1.18 -4.82
C MET A 385 -23.96 0.35 -6.09
N ARG A 386 -24.51 0.99 -7.12
CA ARG A 386 -24.77 0.39 -8.42
C ARG A 386 -23.80 0.94 -9.45
N TYR A 387 -23.30 0.04 -10.30
CA TYR A 387 -22.38 0.31 -11.39
C TYR A 387 -23.02 -0.20 -12.67
N TYR A 388 -23.24 0.68 -13.64
CA TYR A 388 -23.83 0.37 -14.93
C TYR A 388 -22.75 0.41 -16.01
N TYR A 389 -22.68 -0.62 -16.87
CA TYR A 389 -21.68 -0.69 -17.94
C TYR A 389 -22.36 -0.76 -19.32
N GLY A 390 -21.99 0.17 -20.20
CA GLY A 390 -22.56 0.32 -21.55
C GLY A 390 -24.00 0.85 -21.61
N LYS A 391 -24.56 1.30 -20.49
CA LYS A 391 -25.93 1.81 -20.35
C LYS A 391 -26.03 2.76 -19.14
N LYS A 392 -26.90 3.77 -19.19
CA LYS A 392 -27.20 4.65 -18.04
C LYS A 392 -28.57 4.31 -17.45
N LEU A 393 -28.79 4.57 -16.17
CA LEU A 393 -30.07 4.34 -15.51
C LEU A 393 -31.16 5.21 -16.16
N GLY A 394 -32.35 4.64 -16.36
CA GLY A 394 -33.49 5.33 -16.98
C GLY A 394 -33.39 5.55 -18.50
N ILE A 395 -32.26 5.25 -19.14
CA ILE A 395 -32.07 5.33 -20.59
C ILE A 395 -32.12 3.93 -21.18
N ASP A 396 -33.14 3.59 -21.96
CA ASP A 396 -33.33 2.19 -22.41
C ASP A 396 -32.31 1.68 -23.44
N SER A 397 -31.81 2.57 -24.30
CA SER A 397 -30.78 2.27 -25.30
C SER A 397 -29.40 2.08 -24.68
N LEU A 398 -28.55 1.28 -25.36
CA LEU A 398 -27.12 1.24 -25.07
C LEU A 398 -26.47 2.60 -25.30
N ASP A 399 -25.46 2.91 -24.50
CA ASP A 399 -24.56 4.02 -24.75
C ASP A 399 -23.51 3.57 -25.77
N ILE A 400 -23.75 3.90 -27.05
CA ILE A 400 -22.88 3.50 -28.16
C ILE A 400 -21.44 4.04 -28.06
N SER A 401 -21.20 5.05 -27.23
CA SER A 401 -19.85 5.58 -26.99
C SER A 401 -19.05 4.72 -26.01
N ALA A 402 -19.74 4.00 -25.12
CA ALA A 402 -19.17 3.22 -24.03
C ALA A 402 -19.14 1.70 -24.30
N VAL A 403 -19.40 1.28 -25.54
CA VAL A 403 -19.35 -0.13 -25.95
C VAL A 403 -18.47 -0.33 -27.19
N LEU A 404 -17.72 -1.42 -27.21
CA LEU A 404 -16.89 -1.81 -28.35
C LEU A 404 -17.52 -3.03 -29.03
N CYS A 405 -17.81 -2.93 -30.33
CA CYS A 405 -18.53 -3.98 -31.07
C CYS A 405 -17.91 -4.29 -32.44
N ASP A 406 -18.14 -5.51 -32.94
CA ASP A 406 -17.74 -5.91 -34.29
C ASP A 406 -18.55 -5.17 -35.38
N LYS A 407 -18.30 -5.51 -36.65
CA LYS A 407 -19.06 -4.96 -37.80
C LYS A 407 -20.55 -5.36 -37.83
N ASN A 408 -20.92 -6.43 -37.11
CA ASN A 408 -22.27 -6.96 -37.04
C ASN A 408 -23.06 -6.40 -35.83
N GLY A 409 -22.40 -5.60 -34.98
CA GLY A 409 -22.95 -5.05 -33.75
C GLY A 409 -22.78 -5.93 -32.51
N ASN A 410 -22.03 -7.03 -32.57
CA ASN A 410 -21.76 -7.90 -31.41
C ASN A 410 -20.77 -7.22 -30.47
N ILE A 411 -21.12 -7.04 -29.19
CA ILE A 411 -20.37 -6.26 -28.22
C ILE A 411 -19.34 -7.15 -27.49
N ALA A 412 -18.16 -6.58 -27.26
CA ALA A 412 -16.98 -7.25 -26.72
C ALA A 412 -16.37 -6.58 -25.48
N LYS A 413 -16.65 -5.28 -25.29
CA LYS A 413 -16.23 -4.48 -24.13
C LYS A 413 -17.31 -3.48 -23.78
N TRP A 414 -17.54 -3.30 -22.48
CA TRP A 414 -18.49 -2.36 -21.88
C TRP A 414 -17.73 -1.49 -20.87
N GLY A 415 -17.65 -0.19 -21.11
CA GLY A 415 -17.12 0.78 -20.16
C GLY A 415 -18.15 1.09 -19.07
N LEU A 416 -17.68 1.35 -17.85
CA LEU A 416 -18.51 1.90 -16.78
C LEU A 416 -19.10 3.23 -17.24
N THR A 417 -20.42 3.38 -17.23
CA THR A 417 -21.14 4.56 -17.74
C THR A 417 -21.76 5.39 -16.62
N GLU A 418 -22.12 4.75 -15.52
CA GLU A 418 -22.72 5.39 -14.34
C GLU A 418 -22.37 4.61 -13.06
N MET A 419 -22.06 5.36 -12.00
CA MET A 419 -22.15 4.89 -10.61
C MET A 419 -23.27 5.63 -9.91
N ARG A 420 -24.08 4.96 -9.09
CA ARG A 420 -25.15 5.58 -8.30
C ARG A 420 -25.34 4.90 -6.95
N ASP A 421 -25.49 5.70 -5.89
CA ASP A 421 -25.74 5.22 -4.53
C ASP A 421 -27.24 5.05 -4.20
N GLY A 422 -27.55 4.67 -2.96
CA GLY A 422 -28.94 4.53 -2.49
C GLY A 422 -29.67 5.85 -2.21
N PHE A 423 -29.02 6.99 -2.39
CA PHE A 423 -29.53 8.35 -2.15
C PHE A 423 -29.61 9.17 -3.44
N ASP A 424 -29.57 8.52 -4.61
CA ASP A 424 -29.55 9.14 -5.94
C ASP A 424 -28.39 10.13 -6.17
N ASN A 425 -27.29 10.04 -5.40
CA ASN A 425 -26.01 10.62 -5.83
C ASN A 425 -25.45 9.78 -6.97
N PHE A 426 -24.93 10.41 -8.03
CA PHE A 426 -24.33 9.69 -9.15
C PHE A 426 -23.02 10.30 -9.70
N VAL A 427 -22.28 9.45 -10.42
CA VAL A 427 -21.10 9.78 -11.24
C VAL A 427 -21.35 9.28 -12.66
N TYR A 428 -21.20 10.15 -13.66
CA TYR A 428 -21.22 9.75 -15.07
C TYR A 428 -19.83 9.65 -15.66
N TYR A 429 -19.67 8.67 -16.54
CA TYR A 429 -18.49 8.43 -17.33
C TYR A 429 -18.88 8.56 -18.81
N ARG A 430 -18.12 9.33 -19.58
CA ARG A 430 -18.37 9.60 -21.00
C ARG A 430 -17.13 9.33 -21.83
N TYR A 431 -17.35 8.72 -22.98
CA TYR A 431 -16.30 8.18 -23.84
C TYR A 431 -16.35 8.80 -25.23
N ASP A 432 -15.21 8.77 -25.92
CA ASP A 432 -15.13 8.94 -27.36
C ASP A 432 -14.78 7.60 -28.00
N VAL A 433 -15.31 7.33 -29.19
CA VAL A 433 -14.84 6.23 -30.03
C VAL A 433 -13.92 6.81 -31.11
N SER A 434 -12.64 6.44 -31.10
CA SER A 434 -11.76 6.71 -32.25
C SER A 434 -12.29 5.91 -33.44
N ASN A 435 -12.73 6.65 -34.46
CA ASN A 435 -13.13 6.14 -35.77
C ASN A 435 -12.18 6.67 -36.86
N LEU A 436 -10.93 7.02 -36.49
CA LEU A 436 -9.98 7.72 -37.36
C LEU A 436 -9.67 6.94 -38.66
N HIS A 437 -9.87 5.63 -38.63
CA HIS A 437 -9.88 4.76 -39.79
C HIS A 437 -11.15 3.91 -39.78
N ALA A 438 -11.75 3.66 -40.96
CA ALA A 438 -13.09 3.09 -41.12
C ALA A 438 -13.33 1.68 -40.54
N ASN A 439 -12.29 1.01 -40.04
CA ASN A 439 -12.37 -0.31 -39.39
C ASN A 439 -11.68 -0.36 -38.01
N ASN A 440 -11.10 0.75 -37.54
CA ASN A 440 -10.47 0.82 -36.23
C ASN A 440 -11.54 1.21 -35.22
N LYS A 441 -11.63 0.46 -34.12
CA LYS A 441 -12.45 0.88 -32.97
C LYS A 441 -11.62 0.80 -31.70
N TYR A 442 -11.44 1.93 -31.04
CA TYR A 442 -10.98 2.01 -29.67
C TYR A 442 -11.79 3.10 -28.99
N PHE A 443 -12.31 2.84 -27.80
CA PHE A 443 -13.01 3.88 -27.03
C PHE A 443 -12.17 4.30 -25.82
N TYR A 444 -12.09 5.62 -25.64
CA TYR A 444 -11.29 6.29 -24.65
C TYR A 444 -12.20 7.08 -23.71
N ILE A 445 -11.90 7.12 -22.42
CA ILE A 445 -12.62 8.04 -21.52
C ILE A 445 -12.31 9.48 -21.96
N ARG A 446 -13.35 10.29 -22.13
CA ARG A 446 -13.27 11.73 -22.43
C ARG A 446 -13.45 12.53 -21.16
N GLU A 447 -14.43 12.14 -20.35
CA GLU A 447 -14.94 12.99 -19.28
C GLU A 447 -15.60 12.16 -18.17
N ILE A 448 -15.41 12.58 -16.93
CA ILE A 448 -16.14 12.05 -15.76
C ILE A 448 -16.75 13.24 -14.99
N THR A 449 -18.06 13.21 -14.73
CA THR A 449 -18.73 14.20 -13.88
C THR A 449 -19.25 13.54 -12.61
N TYR A 450 -18.92 14.12 -11.45
CA TYR A 450 -19.25 13.57 -10.13
C TYR A 450 -19.80 14.64 -9.19
N THR A 451 -20.43 14.22 -8.09
CA THR A 451 -21.31 15.03 -7.20
C THR A 451 -22.70 15.34 -7.76
N GLY A 452 -23.16 14.62 -8.79
CA GLY A 452 -24.53 14.70 -9.30
C GLY A 452 -25.54 14.15 -8.29
N HIS A 453 -26.78 14.64 -8.35
CA HIS A 453 -27.89 14.27 -7.44
C HIS A 453 -29.23 14.44 -8.15
N ASP A 454 -30.17 13.51 -7.95
CA ASP A 454 -31.47 13.43 -8.66
C ASP A 454 -31.30 13.44 -10.20
N THR A 455 -31.54 14.60 -10.81
CA THR A 455 -31.41 14.93 -12.23
C THR A 455 -30.35 16.01 -12.50
N THR A 456 -29.75 16.58 -11.45
CA THR A 456 -28.75 17.64 -11.55
C THR A 456 -27.36 17.02 -11.73
N GLU A 457 -26.70 17.37 -12.83
CA GLU A 457 -25.35 16.88 -13.14
C GLU A 457 -24.30 17.36 -12.11
N GLY A 458 -23.24 16.58 -11.95
CA GLY A 458 -22.15 16.84 -11.01
C GLY A 458 -21.41 18.15 -11.28
N ALA A 459 -21.16 18.92 -10.21
CA ALA A 459 -20.47 20.20 -10.28
C ALA A 459 -18.96 20.06 -10.55
N TYR A 460 -18.37 18.90 -10.27
CA TYR A 460 -16.99 18.61 -10.61
C TYR A 460 -16.91 17.78 -11.90
N ARG A 461 -15.98 18.16 -12.77
CA ARG A 461 -15.75 17.53 -14.08
C ARG A 461 -14.26 17.21 -14.23
N ILE A 462 -13.94 16.01 -14.68
CA ILE A 462 -12.58 15.55 -14.98
C ILE A 462 -12.52 15.32 -16.48
N GLU A 463 -11.70 16.08 -17.19
CA GLU A 463 -11.50 15.97 -18.64
C GLU A 463 -10.17 15.28 -18.94
N PHE A 464 -10.19 14.38 -19.92
CA PHE A 464 -9.06 13.56 -20.36
C PHE A 464 -8.61 14.02 -21.74
N ILE A 465 -7.57 14.86 -21.80
CA ILE A 465 -7.07 15.44 -23.05
C ILE A 465 -6.06 14.50 -23.67
N ARG A 466 -6.36 14.09 -24.91
CA ARG A 466 -5.57 13.12 -25.68
C ARG A 466 -5.20 13.72 -27.03
N TYR A 467 -4.03 13.33 -27.54
CA TYR A 467 -3.61 13.65 -28.91
C TYR A 467 -3.22 12.36 -29.65
N ASN A 468 -3.35 12.38 -30.97
CA ASN A 468 -2.87 11.29 -31.82
C ASN A 468 -1.34 11.16 -31.68
N ARG A 469 -0.83 9.93 -31.60
CA ARG A 469 0.61 9.62 -31.48
C ARG A 469 1.44 10.30 -32.58
N ASP A 470 0.97 10.19 -33.83
CA ASP A 470 1.62 10.82 -35.00
C ASP A 470 1.78 12.34 -34.85
N PHE A 471 0.80 13.03 -34.23
CA PHE A 471 0.84 14.48 -33.99
C PHE A 471 1.86 14.85 -32.90
N LEU A 472 2.06 13.96 -31.93
CA LEU A 472 3.07 14.07 -30.87
C LEU A 472 4.47 13.60 -31.32
N GLY A 473 4.61 13.06 -32.54
CA GLY A 473 5.87 12.53 -33.08
C GLY A 473 6.18 11.08 -32.68
N PHE A 474 5.23 10.35 -32.10
CA PHE A 474 5.37 8.93 -31.77
C PHE A 474 4.73 8.05 -32.85
N SER A 475 5.34 6.90 -33.16
CA SER A 475 4.89 5.94 -34.18
C SER A 475 4.52 4.57 -33.62
N ASP A 476 4.51 4.43 -32.29
CA ASP A 476 4.27 3.21 -31.51
C ASP A 476 2.77 2.86 -31.37
N VAL A 477 2.01 3.04 -32.46
CA VAL A 477 0.57 2.72 -32.52
C VAL A 477 0.35 1.22 -32.28
N THR A 478 -0.31 0.87 -31.19
CA THR A 478 -0.64 -0.53 -30.89
C THR A 478 -1.95 -0.97 -31.54
N THR A 479 -1.96 -2.20 -32.07
CA THR A 479 -3.14 -2.82 -32.69
C THR A 479 -3.44 -4.18 -32.05
N ASN A 480 -4.72 -4.53 -31.97
CA ASN A 480 -5.17 -5.78 -31.37
C ASN A 480 -6.35 -6.37 -32.17
N GLY A 481 -6.28 -7.66 -32.50
CA GLY A 481 -7.34 -8.39 -33.21
C GLY A 481 -8.06 -9.44 -32.36
N ARG A 482 -7.72 -9.58 -31.07
CA ARG A 482 -8.14 -10.72 -30.23
C ARG A 482 -9.65 -10.77 -29.97
N LEU A 483 -10.37 -9.66 -30.10
CA LEU A 483 -11.83 -9.59 -29.98
C LEU A 483 -12.58 -9.94 -31.30
N GLY A 484 -11.87 -10.31 -32.36
CA GLY A 484 -12.45 -10.67 -33.66
C GLY A 484 -12.71 -9.49 -34.60
N PHE A 485 -12.26 -8.29 -34.22
CA PHE A 485 -12.21 -7.08 -35.03
C PHE A 485 -10.96 -6.28 -34.64
N LEU A 486 -10.62 -5.27 -35.43
CA LEU A 486 -9.40 -4.48 -35.25
C LEU A 486 -9.61 -3.34 -34.24
N GLU A 487 -8.94 -3.44 -33.09
CA GLU A 487 -8.72 -2.36 -32.16
C GLU A 487 -7.40 -1.66 -32.50
N VAL A 488 -7.37 -0.32 -32.48
CA VAL A 488 -6.16 0.48 -32.70
C VAL A 488 -6.09 1.60 -31.69
N ASN A 489 -5.02 1.63 -30.92
CA ASN A 489 -4.75 2.65 -29.91
C ASN A 489 -3.80 3.71 -30.49
N ASP A 490 -4.38 4.69 -31.19
CA ASP A 490 -3.67 5.76 -31.90
C ASP A 490 -3.50 7.05 -31.08
N GLN A 491 -3.98 7.11 -29.84
CA GLN A 491 -3.91 8.30 -28.98
C GLN A 491 -3.14 8.07 -27.66
N LEU A 492 -2.44 9.12 -27.20
CA LEU A 492 -1.86 9.23 -25.87
C LEU A 492 -2.60 10.29 -25.05
N LEU A 493 -2.81 10.03 -23.75
CA LEU A 493 -3.35 10.97 -22.78
C LEU A 493 -2.23 11.93 -22.34
N THR A 494 -2.32 13.21 -22.69
CA THR A 494 -1.32 14.22 -22.32
C THR A 494 -1.71 15.00 -21.09
N GLU A 495 -3.02 15.18 -20.83
CA GLU A 495 -3.48 15.94 -19.66
C GLU A 495 -4.73 15.34 -19.02
N VAL A 496 -4.83 15.47 -17.70
CA VAL A 496 -6.08 15.28 -16.94
C VAL A 496 -6.39 16.56 -16.18
N ASN A 497 -7.45 17.25 -16.60
CA ASN A 497 -7.86 18.54 -16.04
C ASN A 497 -9.13 18.37 -15.21
N ILE A 498 -9.05 18.78 -13.93
CA ILE A 498 -10.12 18.71 -12.94
C ILE A 498 -10.70 20.11 -12.79
N PHE A 499 -11.99 20.25 -13.07
CA PHE A 499 -12.74 21.48 -12.98
C PHE A 499 -13.72 21.42 -11.80
N TYR A 500 -13.92 22.57 -11.16
CA TYR A 500 -15.14 22.87 -10.42
C TYR A 500 -15.94 23.87 -11.25
N GLN A 501 -17.12 23.46 -11.72
CA GLN A 501 -17.92 24.17 -12.71
C GLN A 501 -17.08 24.46 -13.98
N ASP A 502 -16.77 25.73 -14.24
CA ASP A 502 -15.97 26.17 -15.39
C ASP A 502 -14.54 26.60 -15.02
N THR A 503 -14.14 26.45 -13.74
CA THR A 503 -12.82 26.82 -13.25
C THR A 503 -11.94 25.59 -13.07
N ILE A 504 -10.74 25.60 -13.66
CA ILE A 504 -9.72 24.56 -13.41
C ILE A 504 -9.33 24.61 -11.91
N PHE A 505 -9.58 23.52 -11.22
CA PHE A 505 -9.14 23.28 -9.84
C PHE A 505 -7.73 22.70 -9.81
N ARG A 506 -7.42 21.76 -10.70
CA ARG A 506 -6.11 21.11 -10.81
C ARG A 506 -5.91 20.53 -12.21
N GLY A 507 -4.67 20.53 -12.70
CA GLY A 507 -4.28 19.83 -13.93
C GLY A 507 -3.11 18.88 -13.67
N TYR A 508 -3.11 17.74 -14.35
CA TYR A 508 -2.01 16.78 -14.44
C TYR A 508 -1.51 16.77 -15.88
N ASN A 509 -0.20 16.91 -16.08
CA ASN A 509 0.44 16.87 -17.39
C ASN A 509 1.35 15.64 -17.47
N PHE A 510 1.27 14.90 -18.56
CA PHE A 510 2.06 13.70 -18.83
C PHE A 510 3.00 13.99 -20.00
N CYS A 511 4.30 14.01 -19.71
CA CYS A 511 5.35 14.14 -20.71
C CYS A 511 5.82 12.73 -21.13
N TYR A 512 6.09 12.58 -22.42
CA TYR A 512 6.50 11.31 -23.02
C TYR A 512 7.87 11.46 -23.69
N GLU A 513 8.67 10.40 -23.65
CA GLU A 513 9.92 10.27 -24.38
C GLU A 513 9.97 8.91 -25.10
N VAL A 514 10.75 8.82 -26.17
CA VAL A 514 10.97 7.56 -26.90
C VAL A 514 11.84 6.66 -26.03
N GLY A 515 11.37 5.45 -25.74
CA GLY A 515 12.10 4.51 -24.89
C GLY A 515 13.35 3.96 -25.58
N ALA A 516 14.27 3.40 -24.79
CA ALA A 516 15.50 2.77 -25.31
C ALA A 516 15.26 1.59 -26.28
N TYR A 517 14.02 1.13 -26.42
CA TYR A 517 13.60 0.00 -27.25
C TYR A 517 12.57 0.35 -28.34
N GLY A 518 12.27 1.64 -28.54
CA GLY A 518 11.23 2.13 -29.46
C GLY A 518 9.96 2.52 -28.71
#